data_AF-A0A846RKU1-F1
#
_entry.id   AF-A0A846RKU1-F1
#
_cell.length_a   1.000
_cell.length_b   1.000
_cell.length_c   1.000
_cell.angle_alpha   90.00
_cell.angle_beta   90.00
_cell.angle_gamma   90.00
#
_symmetry.space_group_name_H-M   'P 1'
#
loop_
_entity.id
_entity.type
_entity.pdbx_description
1 polymer ?
#
loop_
_entity_poly.entity_id
_entity_poly.type
_entity_poly.pdbx_seq_one_letter_code
_entity_poly.pdbx_strand_id
1 'polypeptide(L)'
;MQGPALDGGVAGSRGRDDVVLDWNQWSRRRRTFWKERANRAGYEALLHHIATPLDAALARSRARSINKPAWAHNLADDDVRHLANIFEAPADDEGLPILTVG
;
A
#
# COMPACT_ATOMS: atom_id res chain seq x y z
N MET A 1 -51.04 28.04 -3.30
CA MET A 1 -50.72 26.72 -2.74
C MET A 1 -49.29 26.41 -3.15
N GLN A 2 -48.35 26.57 -2.21
CA GLN A 2 -46.92 26.28 -2.39
C GLN A 2 -46.66 24.82 -2.03
N GLY A 3 -46.03 24.06 -2.92
CA GLY A 3 -45.37 22.79 -2.63
C GLY A 3 -43.86 22.99 -2.87
N PRO A 4 -42.97 22.36 -2.08
CA PRO A 4 -41.60 22.83 -1.95
C PRO A 4 -40.73 22.47 -3.15
N ALA A 5 -39.84 23.39 -3.48
CA ALA A 5 -38.69 23.15 -4.34
C ALA A 5 -37.81 22.06 -3.73
N LEU A 6 -37.45 21.06 -4.53
CA LEU A 6 -36.28 20.25 -4.26
C LEU A 6 -35.17 20.80 -5.15
N ASP A 7 -34.28 21.57 -4.53
CA ASP A 7 -33.00 21.94 -5.08
C ASP A 7 -32.33 20.70 -5.65
N GLY A 8 -32.19 20.67 -6.97
CA GLY A 8 -31.31 19.76 -7.69
C GLY A 8 -29.86 20.12 -7.43
N GLY A 9 -29.43 20.04 -6.17
CA GLY A 9 -28.03 19.99 -5.81
C GLY A 9 -27.49 18.64 -6.27
N VAL A 10 -27.05 18.56 -7.52
CA VAL A 10 -26.06 17.54 -7.89
C VAL A 10 -24.78 17.94 -7.16
N ALA A 11 -24.66 17.50 -5.90
CA ALA A 11 -23.37 17.39 -5.26
C ALA A 11 -22.55 16.50 -6.19
N GLY A 12 -21.64 17.13 -6.94
CA GLY A 12 -20.81 16.43 -7.90
C GLY A 12 -20.21 15.22 -7.20
N SER A 13 -20.50 14.03 -7.72
CA SER A 13 -19.79 12.83 -7.32
C SER A 13 -18.34 13.07 -7.70
N ARG A 14 -17.50 13.44 -6.73
CA ARG A 14 -16.07 13.21 -6.87
C ARG A 14 -15.94 11.74 -7.29
N GLY A 15 -15.25 11.49 -8.39
CA GLY A 15 -14.93 10.12 -8.80
C GLY A 15 -14.44 9.37 -7.57
N ARG A 16 -14.96 8.17 -7.36
CA ARG A 16 -14.51 7.31 -6.26
C ARG A 16 -13.16 6.74 -6.69
N ASP A 17 -12.16 7.61 -6.70
CA ASP A 17 -10.81 7.28 -7.15
C ASP A 17 -10.18 6.39 -6.10
N ASP A 18 -9.80 5.17 -6.49
CA ASP A 18 -8.99 4.29 -5.67
C ASP A 18 -7.50 4.64 -5.88
N VAL A 19 -6.76 4.75 -4.78
CA VAL A 19 -5.33 5.11 -4.81
C VAL A 19 -4.50 3.96 -4.25
N VAL A 20 -3.55 3.48 -5.05
CA VAL A 20 -2.57 2.49 -4.61
C VAL A 20 -1.27 3.20 -4.23
N LEU A 21 -0.85 3.02 -2.98
CA LEU A 21 0.45 3.45 -2.51
C LEU A 21 1.44 2.28 -2.56
N ASP A 22 2.10 2.09 -3.69
CA ASP A 22 3.18 1.11 -3.85
C ASP A 22 4.49 1.66 -3.29
N TRP A 23 4.59 1.65 -1.97
CA TRP A 23 5.78 2.06 -1.23
C TRP A 23 6.00 1.15 -0.03
N ASN A 24 7.23 1.08 0.46
CA ASN A 24 7.57 0.20 1.58
C ASN A 24 6.89 0.62 2.90
N GLN A 25 5.81 -0.09 3.22
CA GLN A 25 5.08 -0.02 4.50
C GLN A 25 5.66 -1.01 5.53
N TRP A 26 7.00 -1.00 5.66
CA TRP A 26 7.76 -2.05 6.34
C TRP A 26 7.58 -2.08 7.87
N SER A 27 7.01 -1.05 8.49
CA SER A 27 6.77 -1.03 9.94
C SER A 27 5.36 -0.64 10.32
N ARG A 28 4.91 -1.08 11.49
CA ARG A 28 3.60 -0.75 12.09
C ARG A 28 3.43 0.76 12.16
N ARG A 29 4.47 1.49 12.59
CA ARG A 29 4.44 2.97 12.67
C ARG A 29 4.13 3.62 11.32
N ARG A 30 4.73 3.12 10.22
CA ARG A 30 4.46 3.67 8.88
C ARG A 30 3.05 3.35 8.41
N ARG A 31 2.57 2.12 8.64
CA ARG A 31 1.20 1.72 8.32
C ARG A 31 0.17 2.57 9.08
N THR A 32 0.37 2.80 10.38
CA THR A 32 -0.46 3.70 11.18
C THR A 32 -0.49 5.12 10.60
N PHE A 33 0.69 5.69 10.29
CA PHE A 33 0.76 7.03 9.70
C PHE A 33 -0.07 7.17 8.42
N TRP A 34 0.03 6.20 7.51
CA TRP A 34 -0.71 6.24 6.24
C TRP A 34 -2.20 5.96 6.42
N LYS A 35 -2.56 5.00 7.29
CA LYS A 35 -3.96 4.75 7.67
C LYS A 35 -4.63 6.02 8.17
N GLU A 36 -4.02 6.69 9.14
CA GLU A 36 -4.58 7.93 9.68
C GLU A 36 -4.69 9.04 8.63
N ARG A 37 -3.71 9.13 7.72
CA ARG A 37 -3.74 10.12 6.65
C ARG A 37 -4.87 9.84 5.65
N ALA A 38 -5.06 8.59 5.25
CA ALA A 38 -6.17 8.19 4.39
C ALA A 38 -7.52 8.49 5.06
N ASN A 39 -7.68 8.10 6.32
CA ASN A 39 -8.90 8.34 7.09
C ASN A 39 -9.22 9.84 7.21
N ARG A 40 -8.22 10.69 7.49
CA ARG A 40 -8.40 12.16 7.53
C ARG A 40 -8.79 12.76 6.18
N ALA A 41 -8.43 12.10 5.08
CA ALA A 41 -8.81 12.51 3.74
C ALA A 41 -10.17 11.94 3.29
N GLY A 42 -10.87 11.17 4.14
CA GLY A 42 -12.16 10.55 3.83
C GLY A 42 -12.06 9.23 3.06
N TYR A 43 -10.88 8.62 3.02
CA TYR A 43 -10.65 7.31 2.39
C TYR A 43 -10.57 6.20 3.44
N GLU A 44 -10.98 5.01 3.06
CA GLU A 44 -10.73 3.78 3.81
C GLU A 44 -9.36 3.21 3.40
N ALA A 45 -8.54 2.82 4.38
CA ALA A 45 -7.22 2.24 4.13
C ALA A 45 -7.27 0.71 4.17
N LEU A 46 -6.67 0.07 3.16
CA LEU A 46 -6.53 -1.38 3.00
C LEU A 46 -5.05 -1.73 2.79
N LEU A 47 -4.56 -2.83 3.37
CA LEU A 47 -3.19 -3.30 3.17
C LEU A 47 -3.19 -4.59 2.38
N HIS A 48 -2.56 -4.55 1.22
CA HIS A 48 -2.15 -5.74 0.49
C HIS A 48 -0.76 -6.17 0.99
N HIS A 49 -0.71 -7.23 1.78
CA HIS A 49 0.53 -7.81 2.28
C HIS A 49 1.04 -8.88 1.31
N ILE A 50 2.12 -8.58 0.58
CA ILE A 50 2.77 -9.54 -0.29
C ILE A 50 3.77 -10.37 0.53
N ALA A 51 3.35 -11.53 1.00
CA ALA A 51 4.13 -12.42 1.87
C ALA A 51 5.17 -13.26 1.10
N THR A 52 5.98 -12.60 0.27
CA THR A 52 7.03 -13.28 -0.51
C THR A 52 8.17 -13.76 0.42
N PRO A 53 8.54 -15.06 0.42
CA PRO A 53 9.69 -15.55 1.16
C PRO A 53 10.99 -14.83 0.78
N LEU A 54 11.89 -14.62 1.75
CA LEU A 54 13.14 -13.89 1.52
C LEU A 54 13.97 -14.49 0.38
N ASP A 55 14.08 -15.81 0.31
CA ASP A 55 14.84 -16.49 -0.76
C ASP A 55 14.26 -16.21 -2.14
N ALA A 56 12.93 -16.14 -2.26
CA ALA A 56 12.26 -15.77 -3.50
C ALA A 56 12.49 -14.29 -3.84
N ALA A 57 12.47 -13.40 -2.86
CA ALA A 57 12.79 -11.99 -3.05
C ALA A 57 14.23 -11.78 -3.54
N LEU A 58 15.20 -12.48 -2.94
CA LEU A 58 16.61 -12.48 -3.34
C LEU A 58 16.76 -13.00 -4.79
N ALA A 59 16.16 -14.15 -5.11
CA ALA A 59 16.22 -14.72 -6.45
C ALA A 59 15.64 -13.75 -7.51
N ARG A 60 14.49 -13.13 -7.24
CA ARG A 60 13.87 -12.13 -8.12
C ARG A 60 14.70 -10.86 -8.25
N SER A 61 15.36 -10.42 -7.18
CA SER A 61 16.27 -9.27 -7.21
C SER A 61 17.47 -9.56 -8.12
N ARG A 62 18.17 -10.67 -7.89
CA ARG A 62 19.31 -11.10 -8.72
C ARG A 62 18.96 -11.22 -10.20
N ALA A 63 17.83 -11.84 -10.51
CA ALA A 63 17.36 -11.97 -11.90
C ALA A 63 17.13 -10.60 -12.57
N ARG A 64 16.55 -9.64 -11.85
CA ARG A 64 16.38 -8.26 -12.35
C ARG A 64 17.72 -7.55 -12.53
N SER A 65 18.65 -7.69 -11.59
CA SER A 65 19.99 -7.10 -11.67
C SER A 65 20.83 -7.65 -12.83
N ILE A 66 20.62 -8.92 -13.20
CA ILE A 66 21.24 -9.55 -14.38
C ILE A 66 20.61 -9.03 -15.68
N ASN A 67 19.27 -9.03 -15.75
CA ASN A 67 18.54 -8.68 -16.97
C ASN A 67 18.47 -7.17 -17.25
N LYS A 68 18.67 -6.34 -16.22
CA LYS A 68 18.71 -4.86 -16.29
C LYS A 68 17.60 -4.24 -17.14
N PRO A 69 16.31 -4.54 -16.88
CA PRO A 69 15.25 -3.86 -17.60
C PRO A 69 15.30 -2.36 -17.29
N ALA A 70 14.90 -1.52 -18.26
CA ALA A 70 15.10 -0.07 -18.19
C ALA A 70 14.46 0.61 -16.97
N TRP A 71 13.44 -0.02 -16.37
CA TRP A 71 12.72 0.48 -15.20
C TRP A 71 13.25 -0.07 -13.87
N ALA A 72 14.22 -0.99 -13.87
CA ALA A 72 14.72 -1.59 -12.64
C ALA A 72 15.86 -0.78 -12.02
N HIS A 73 15.72 -0.53 -10.72
CA HIS A 73 16.86 -0.18 -9.87
C HIS A 73 17.67 -1.43 -9.55
N ASN A 74 18.98 -1.26 -9.45
CA ASN A 74 19.86 -2.33 -9.02
C ASN A 74 19.81 -2.43 -7.49
N LEU A 75 19.47 -3.61 -6.98
CA LEU A 75 19.52 -3.94 -5.55
C LEU A 75 20.48 -5.11 -5.35
N ALA A 76 21.46 -4.92 -4.48
CA ALA A 76 22.31 -6.01 -4.02
C ALA A 76 21.55 -6.91 -3.04
N ASP A 77 22.02 -8.14 -2.85
CA ASP A 77 21.43 -9.04 -1.87
C ASP A 77 21.41 -8.44 -0.45
N ASP A 78 22.44 -7.69 -0.09
CA ASP A 78 22.55 -7.07 1.23
C ASP A 78 21.53 -5.95 1.43
N ASP A 79 21.13 -5.24 0.37
CA ASP A 79 20.03 -4.28 0.42
C ASP A 79 18.71 -5.00 0.73
N VAL A 80 18.46 -6.14 0.08
CA VAL A 80 17.26 -6.96 0.31
C VAL A 80 17.25 -7.53 1.74
N ARG A 81 18.38 -8.04 2.23
CA ARG A 81 18.52 -8.52 3.60
C ARG A 81 18.34 -7.41 4.62
N HIS A 82 18.86 -6.22 4.35
CA HIS A 82 18.67 -5.05 5.20
C HIS A 82 17.17 -4.71 5.32
N LEU A 83 16.46 -4.66 4.19
CA LEU A 83 15.01 -4.40 4.18
C LEU A 83 14.22 -5.49 4.95
N ALA A 84 14.61 -6.76 4.81
CA ALA A 84 14.01 -7.85 5.56
C ALA A 84 14.22 -7.72 7.08
N ASN A 85 15.41 -7.25 7.50
CA ASN A 85 15.74 -7.08 8.91
C ASN A 85 14.97 -5.94 9.60
N ILE A 86 14.51 -4.93 8.84
CA ILE A 86 13.71 -3.81 9.37
C ILE A 86 12.20 -4.00 9.19
N PHE A 87 11.78 -5.16 8.67
CA PHE A 87 10.39 -5.48 8.41
C PHE A 87 9.67 -5.97 9.66
N GLU A 88 8.53 -5.36 9.95
CA GLU A 88 7.57 -5.80 10.95
C GLU A 88 6.35 -6.35 10.23
N ALA A 89 6.11 -7.66 10.37
CA ALA A 89 4.96 -8.33 9.79
C ALA A 89 3.64 -7.63 10.20
N PRO A 90 2.68 -7.45 9.28
CA PRO A 90 1.35 -6.96 9.62
C PRO A 90 0.66 -7.87 10.63
N ALA A 91 -0.04 -7.27 11.58
CA ALA A 91 -0.82 -7.98 12.59
C ALA A 91 -2.27 -7.44 12.66
N ASP A 92 -3.20 -8.31 13.03
CA ASP A 92 -4.64 -8.00 13.05
C ASP A 92 -5.01 -6.87 14.03
N ASP A 93 -4.18 -6.64 15.05
CA ASP A 93 -4.36 -5.59 16.05
C ASP A 93 -3.99 -4.19 15.54
N GLU A 94 -3.52 -4.05 14.30
CA GLU A 94 -3.21 -2.75 13.69
C GLU A 94 -4.46 -1.96 13.29
N GLY A 95 -5.65 -2.56 13.41
CA GLY A 95 -6.93 -1.91 13.11
C GLY A 95 -7.02 -1.43 11.67
N LEU A 96 -6.61 -2.30 10.75
CA LEU A 96 -6.60 -2.08 9.32
C LEU A 96 -6.94 -3.42 8.64
N PRO A 97 -7.83 -3.46 7.64
CA PRO A 97 -8.07 -4.68 6.87
C PRO A 97 -6.81 -5.11 6.11
N ILE A 98 -6.39 -6.36 6.29
CA ILE A 98 -5.19 -6.93 5.67
C ILE A 98 -5.58 -8.05 4.72
N LEU A 99 -5.15 -7.94 3.46
CA LEU A 99 -5.26 -8.98 2.45
C LEU A 99 -3.87 -9.53 2.16
N THR A 100 -3.60 -10.76 2.56
CA THR A 100 -2.31 -11.40 2.32
C THR A 100 -2.32 -12.18 1.01
N VAL A 101 -1.29 -11.97 0.19
CA VAL A 101 -1.02 -12.71 -1.05
C VAL A 101 0.35 -13.34 -0.93
N GLY A 102 0.44 -14.66 -1.11
CA GLY A 102 1.66 -15.46 -1.01
C GLY A 102 1.94 -16.24 -2.29
#